data_AF-A0AAW8BGY9-F1
#
_entry.id   AF-A0AAW8BGY9-F1
#
_cell.length_a   1.000
_cell.length_b   1.000
_cell.length_c   1.000
_cell.angle_alpha   90.00
_cell.angle_beta   90.00
_cell.angle_gamma   90.00
#
_symmetry.space_group_name_H-M   'P 1'
#
loop_
_entity.id
_entity.type
_entity.pdbx_description
1 polymer ?
#
loop_
_entity_poly.entity_id
_entity_poly.type
_entity_poly.pdbx_seq_one_letter_code
_entity_poly.pdbx_strand_id
1 'polypeptide(L)'
;MSGDFVQIAPTEVKNAGSTIETEAAAARAALVPLFDSAQPAASGNPGFVTGPKLVALADGLKREMESTITRLAGTGNAIVSSAQAMYNADNTRGMDIDADDATGLSRVATALKGLGQPPSK
;
A
#
# COMPACT_ATOMS: atom_id res chain seq x y z
N MET A 1 -18.85 35.93 4.83
CA MET A 1 -17.73 35.03 4.49
C MET A 1 -18.33 33.64 4.40
N SER A 2 -18.55 33.13 3.19
CA SER A 2 -18.87 31.72 2.97
C SER A 2 -17.54 30.99 3.06
N GLY A 3 -17.32 30.24 4.14
CA GLY A 3 -16.13 29.41 4.26
C GLY A 3 -16.25 28.29 3.24
N ASP A 4 -15.30 28.22 2.31
CA ASP A 4 -15.03 26.99 1.56
C ASP A 4 -14.61 25.94 2.59
N PHE A 5 -15.54 25.11 3.01
CA PHE A 5 -15.21 23.95 3.82
C PHE A 5 -14.73 22.86 2.86
N VAL A 6 -13.49 22.40 3.04
CA VAL A 6 -13.00 21.17 2.40
C VAL A 6 -13.75 20.01 3.05
N GLN A 7 -14.57 19.31 2.28
CA GLN A 7 -15.47 18.28 2.77
C GLN A 7 -15.05 16.89 2.30
N ILE A 8 -14.76 16.01 3.26
CA ILE A 8 -14.29 14.65 2.98
C ILE A 8 -15.48 13.69 2.82
N ALA A 9 -15.55 12.97 1.70
CA ALA A 9 -16.51 11.90 1.44
C ALA A 9 -16.13 10.60 2.18
N PRO A 10 -16.76 10.25 3.33
CA PRO A 10 -16.29 9.17 4.19
C PRO A 10 -16.45 7.77 3.57
N THR A 11 -17.50 7.57 2.77
CA THR A 11 -17.76 6.30 2.08
C THR A 11 -16.70 6.04 1.01
N GLU A 12 -16.35 7.06 0.22
CA GLU A 12 -15.33 6.93 -0.82
C GLU A 12 -13.95 6.73 -0.22
N VAL A 13 -13.63 7.46 0.84
CA VAL A 13 -12.39 7.27 1.59
C VAL A 13 -12.29 5.85 2.16
N LYS A 14 -13.38 5.32 2.74
CA LYS A 14 -13.43 3.92 3.21
C LYS A 14 -13.20 2.93 2.08
N ASN A 15 -13.88 3.10 0.95
CA ASN A 15 -13.73 2.23 -0.23
C ASN A 15 -12.30 2.25 -0.78
N ALA A 16 -11.68 3.44 -0.82
CA ALA A 16 -10.31 3.59 -1.27
C ALA A 16 -9.32 2.96 -0.28
N GLY A 17 -9.56 3.04 1.03
CA GLY A 17 -8.80 2.31 2.04
C GLY A 17 -8.84 0.79 1.86
N SER A 18 -10.03 0.21 1.69
CA SER A 18 -10.17 -1.23 1.41
C SER A 18 -9.50 -1.65 0.11
N THR A 19 -9.50 -0.77 -0.90
CA THR A 19 -8.76 -1.00 -2.15
C THR A 19 -7.25 -1.00 -1.90
N ILE A 20 -6.73 -0.04 -1.13
CA ILE A 20 -5.31 0.03 -0.73
C ILE A 20 -4.88 -1.25 0.00
N GLU A 21 -5.67 -1.74 0.95
CA GLU A 21 -5.37 -2.99 1.67
C GLU A 21 -5.30 -4.20 0.73
N THR A 22 -6.26 -4.30 -0.19
CA THR A 22 -6.34 -5.38 -1.18
C THR A 22 -5.15 -5.35 -2.12
N GLU A 23 -4.83 -4.18 -2.69
CA GLU A 23 -3.71 -4.03 -3.63
C GLU A 23 -2.35 -4.20 -2.93
N ALA A 24 -2.22 -3.78 -1.66
CA ALA A 24 -1.03 -4.06 -0.87
C ALA A 24 -0.85 -5.56 -0.57
N ALA A 25 -1.93 -6.30 -0.36
CA ALA A 25 -1.87 -7.76 -0.22
C ALA A 25 -1.45 -8.42 -1.55
N ALA A 26 -2.03 -7.98 -2.67
CA ALA A 26 -1.68 -8.47 -4.00
C ALA A 26 -0.20 -8.16 -4.36
N ALA A 27 0.26 -6.93 -4.13
CA ALA A 27 1.64 -6.53 -4.35
C ALA A 27 2.63 -7.36 -3.52
N ARG A 28 2.32 -7.62 -2.23
CA ARG A 28 3.14 -8.51 -1.40
C ARG A 28 3.20 -9.92 -1.98
N ALA A 29 2.05 -10.48 -2.35
CA ALA A 29 1.97 -11.83 -2.92
C ALA A 29 2.74 -11.96 -4.24
N ALA A 30 2.79 -10.91 -5.06
CA ALA A 30 3.49 -10.92 -6.34
C ALA A 30 5.01 -10.69 -6.20
N LEU A 31 5.43 -9.77 -5.32
CA LEU A 31 6.81 -9.30 -5.27
C LEU A 31 7.70 -10.11 -4.32
N VAL A 32 7.16 -10.58 -3.19
CA VAL A 32 7.94 -11.37 -2.21
C VAL A 32 8.56 -12.64 -2.84
N PRO A 33 7.83 -13.41 -3.67
CA PRO A 33 8.39 -14.62 -4.28
C PRO A 33 9.58 -14.38 -5.22
N LEU A 34 9.77 -13.15 -5.73
CA LEU A 34 10.90 -12.84 -6.61
C LEU A 34 12.25 -13.07 -5.91
N PHE A 35 12.28 -12.93 -4.59
CA PHE A 35 13.49 -13.10 -3.77
C PHE A 35 13.74 -14.56 -3.36
N ASP A 36 12.74 -15.43 -3.47
CA ASP A 36 12.83 -16.82 -2.99
C ASP A 36 13.77 -17.68 -3.86
N SER A 37 14.14 -17.22 -5.05
CA SER A 37 15.05 -17.92 -5.97
C SER A 37 16.52 -17.93 -5.52
N ALA A 38 16.92 -17.03 -4.62
CA ALA A 38 18.31 -16.89 -4.18
C ALA A 38 18.81 -18.10 -3.38
N GLN A 39 17.96 -18.69 -2.52
CA GLN A 39 18.33 -19.83 -1.69
C GLN A 39 18.49 -21.14 -2.49
N PRO A 40 17.58 -21.50 -3.41
CA PRO A 40 17.80 -22.59 -4.36
C PRO A 40 19.05 -22.38 -5.21
N ALA A 41 19.31 -21.16 -5.68
CA ALA A 41 20.50 -20.86 -6.49
C ALA A 41 21.81 -21.06 -5.72
N ALA A 42 21.86 -20.66 -4.44
CA ALA A 42 23.02 -20.93 -3.58
C ALA A 42 23.19 -22.43 -3.28
N SER A 43 22.09 -23.14 -3.00
CA SER A 43 22.12 -24.56 -2.62
C SER A 43 22.46 -25.49 -3.79
N GLY A 44 22.04 -25.13 -5.01
CA GLY A 44 22.28 -25.91 -6.21
C GLY A 44 23.69 -25.77 -6.81
N ASN A 45 24.52 -24.87 -6.28
CA ASN A 45 25.86 -24.60 -6.80
C ASN A 45 26.96 -24.79 -5.74
N PRO A 46 27.40 -26.04 -5.48
CA PRO A 46 28.51 -26.31 -4.57
C PRO A 46 29.77 -25.55 -4.97
N GLY A 47 30.42 -24.86 -4.03
CA GLY A 47 31.59 -24.02 -4.29
C GLY A 47 31.28 -22.58 -4.72
N PHE A 48 30.01 -22.19 -4.80
CA PHE A 48 29.63 -20.80 -5.06
C PHE A 48 29.90 -19.91 -3.83
N VAL A 49 31.13 -19.40 -3.74
CA VAL A 49 31.65 -18.63 -2.59
C VAL A 49 30.78 -17.41 -2.25
N THR A 50 30.11 -16.82 -3.24
CA THR A 50 29.22 -15.66 -3.06
C THR A 50 27.77 -16.03 -2.77
N GLY A 51 27.40 -17.32 -2.81
CA GLY A 51 26.04 -17.80 -2.56
C GLY A 51 25.42 -17.28 -1.25
N PRO A 52 26.12 -17.35 -0.10
CA PRO A 52 25.61 -16.80 1.14
C PRO A 52 25.36 -15.28 1.09
N LYS A 53 26.20 -14.51 0.37
CA LYS A 53 26.00 -13.06 0.21
C LYS A 53 24.80 -12.72 -0.66
N LEU A 54 24.54 -13.53 -1.70
CA LEU A 54 23.37 -13.40 -2.55
C LEU A 54 22.08 -13.64 -1.76
N VAL A 55 22.04 -14.70 -0.95
CA VAL A 55 20.90 -15.00 -0.08
C VAL A 55 20.66 -13.86 0.91
N ALA A 56 21.70 -13.38 1.59
CA ALA A 56 21.58 -12.28 2.54
C ALA A 56 21.05 -10.98 1.89
N LEU A 57 21.50 -10.68 0.66
CA LEU A 57 20.98 -9.53 -0.10
C LEU A 57 19.51 -9.71 -0.46
N ALA A 58 19.12 -10.89 -0.97
CA ALA A 58 17.74 -11.18 -1.34
C ALA A 58 16.80 -11.10 -0.12
N ASP A 59 17.22 -11.63 1.03
CA ASP A 59 16.48 -11.51 2.28
C ASP A 59 16.33 -10.07 2.75
N GLY A 60 17.38 -9.24 2.59
CA GLY A 60 17.34 -7.82 2.92
C GLY A 60 16.31 -7.07 2.06
N LEU A 61 16.39 -7.26 0.74
CA LEU A 61 15.46 -6.63 -0.21
C LEU A 61 14.02 -7.08 0.00
N LYS A 62 13.80 -8.37 0.31
CA LYS A 62 12.48 -8.90 0.68
C LYS A 62 11.89 -8.17 1.87
N ARG A 63 12.67 -8.02 2.97
CA ARG A 63 12.21 -7.30 4.18
C ARG A 63 11.93 -5.82 3.90
N GLU A 64 12.77 -5.15 3.11
CA GLU A 64 12.55 -3.75 2.74
C GLU A 64 11.27 -3.57 1.93
N MET A 65 11.01 -4.48 0.98
CA MET A 65 9.78 -4.49 0.19
C MET A 65 8.54 -4.71 1.05
N GLU A 66 8.56 -5.73 1.93
CA GLU A 66 7.47 -6.01 2.87
C GLU A 66 7.19 -4.83 3.80
N SER A 67 8.24 -4.20 4.33
CA SER A 67 8.12 -3.01 5.18
C SER A 67 7.51 -1.84 4.42
N THR A 68 7.96 -1.59 3.20
CA THR A 68 7.46 -0.49 2.36
C THR A 68 5.98 -0.66 2.04
N ILE A 69 5.57 -1.83 1.57
CA ILE A 69 4.15 -2.10 1.25
C ILE A 69 3.28 -2.01 2.51
N THR A 70 3.77 -2.52 3.64
CA THR A 70 3.06 -2.43 4.92
C THR A 70 2.88 -0.98 5.39
N ARG A 71 3.90 -0.14 5.24
CA ARG A 71 3.81 1.29 5.57
C ARG A 71 2.84 2.04 4.65
N LEU A 72 2.82 1.72 3.36
CA LEU A 72 1.86 2.30 2.41
C LEU A 72 0.42 1.92 2.78
N ALA A 73 0.17 0.64 3.09
CA ALA A 73 -1.14 0.18 3.57
C ALA A 73 -1.55 0.88 4.89
N GLY A 74 -0.64 0.95 5.85
CA GLY A 74 -0.87 1.64 7.13
C GLY A 74 -1.19 3.14 6.96
N THR A 75 -0.54 3.79 5.99
CA THR A 75 -0.83 5.20 5.65
C THR A 75 -2.24 5.35 5.08
N GLY A 76 -2.67 4.44 4.19
CA GLY A 76 -4.05 4.41 3.70
C GLY A 76 -5.08 4.27 4.83
N ASN A 77 -4.83 3.37 5.78
CA ASN A 77 -5.71 3.17 6.93
C ASN A 77 -5.76 4.39 7.85
N ALA A 78 -4.64 5.08 8.08
CA ALA A 78 -4.60 6.30 8.86
C ALA A 78 -5.42 7.44 8.21
N ILE A 79 -5.36 7.56 6.88
CA ILE A 79 -6.18 8.53 6.15
C ILE A 79 -7.66 8.18 6.28
N VAL A 80 -8.04 6.90 6.15
CA VAL A 80 -9.44 6.46 6.32
C VAL A 80 -9.96 6.76 7.71
N SER A 81 -9.18 6.42 8.73
CA SER A 81 -9.53 6.70 10.11
C SER A 81 -9.69 8.20 10.38
N SER A 82 -8.80 9.02 9.83
CA SER A 82 -8.86 10.48 9.98
C SER A 82 -10.11 11.07 9.30
N ALA A 83 -10.43 10.62 8.08
CA ALA A 83 -11.64 11.03 7.36
C ALA A 83 -12.93 10.66 8.10
N GLN A 84 -13.00 9.45 8.65
CA GLN A 84 -14.14 9.03 9.47
C GLN A 84 -14.27 9.86 10.75
N ALA A 85 -13.15 10.19 11.40
CA ALA A 85 -13.16 11.04 12.59
C ALA A 85 -13.65 12.46 12.28
N MET A 86 -13.21 13.04 11.16
CA MET A 86 -13.68 14.35 10.68
C MET A 86 -15.17 14.33 10.38
N TYR A 87 -15.64 13.33 9.61
CA TYR A 87 -17.06 13.17 9.33
C TYR A 87 -17.91 13.07 10.60
N ASN A 88 -17.51 12.25 11.56
CA ASN A 88 -18.26 12.10 12.82
C ASN A 88 -18.29 13.39 13.64
N ALA A 89 -17.21 14.17 13.63
CA ALA A 89 -17.14 15.47 14.30
C ALA A 89 -18.05 16.50 13.61
N ASP A 90 -18.06 16.54 12.27
CA ASP A 90 -18.75 17.57 11.49
C ASP A 90 -20.24 17.26 11.27
N ASN A 91 -20.64 15.99 11.24
CA ASN A 91 -22.05 15.57 11.12
C ASN A 91 -22.87 15.96 12.37
N THR A 92 -22.23 16.32 13.49
CA THR A 92 -22.94 16.93 14.64
C THR A 92 -23.36 18.39 14.42
N ARG A 93 -22.97 19.01 13.29
CA ARG A 93 -23.28 20.42 12.96
C ARG A 93 -24.18 20.63 11.74
N GLY A 94 -24.73 19.57 11.14
CA GLY A 94 -25.75 19.66 10.08
C GLY A 94 -25.25 20.20 8.73
N MET A 95 -24.05 19.80 8.30
CA MET A 95 -23.48 20.18 7.02
C MET A 95 -23.77 19.11 5.94
N ASP A 96 -24.21 19.56 4.75
CA ASP A 96 -24.33 18.73 3.53
C ASP A 96 -22.95 18.23 3.06
N ILE A 97 -22.91 17.07 2.39
CA ILE A 97 -21.69 16.28 2.11
C ILE A 97 -21.32 16.34 0.62
N ASP A 98 -20.11 16.82 0.30
CA ASP A 98 -19.50 16.75 -1.04
C ASP A 98 -18.71 15.42 -1.26
N ALA A 99 -18.69 14.91 -2.49
CA ALA A 99 -18.19 13.60 -2.87
C ALA A 99 -16.69 13.56 -3.26
N ASP A 100 -16.04 14.69 -3.55
CA ASP A 100 -14.83 14.69 -4.41
C ASP A 100 -13.44 14.50 -3.72
N ASP A 101 -13.36 14.28 -2.40
CA ASP A 101 -12.08 14.32 -1.65
C ASP A 101 -11.24 13.02 -1.64
N ALA A 102 -11.62 11.96 -2.37
CA ALA A 102 -10.90 10.67 -2.36
C ALA A 102 -9.67 10.58 -3.30
N THR A 103 -9.36 11.65 -4.05
CA THR A 103 -8.35 11.63 -5.14
C THR A 103 -6.94 11.18 -4.69
N GLY A 104 -6.50 11.55 -3.48
CA GLY A 104 -5.19 11.16 -2.95
C GLY A 104 -5.07 9.66 -2.66
N LEU A 105 -6.14 9.04 -2.15
CA LEU A 105 -6.19 7.60 -1.87
C LEU A 105 -6.22 6.77 -3.15
N SER A 106 -6.94 7.26 -4.17
CA SER A 106 -6.97 6.64 -5.50
C SER A 106 -5.57 6.54 -6.13
N ARG A 107 -4.69 7.53 -5.88
CA ARG A 107 -3.29 7.48 -6.34
C ARG A 107 -2.47 6.41 -5.63
N VAL A 108 -2.64 6.27 -4.31
CA VAL A 108 -1.96 5.21 -3.53
C VAL A 108 -2.44 3.82 -3.95
N ALA A 109 -3.75 3.64 -4.11
CA ALA A 109 -4.34 2.40 -4.64
C ALA A 109 -3.78 2.05 -6.03
N THR A 110 -3.71 3.04 -6.93
CA THR A 110 -3.17 2.85 -8.28
C THR A 110 -1.69 2.45 -8.26
N ALA A 111 -0.88 3.08 -7.41
CA ALA A 111 0.54 2.75 -7.27
C ALA A 111 0.74 1.32 -6.74
N LEU A 112 -0.01 0.91 -5.71
CA LEU A 112 0.03 -0.46 -5.18
C LEU A 112 -0.44 -1.49 -6.20
N LYS A 113 -1.51 -1.19 -6.94
CA LYS A 113 -1.98 -2.04 -8.04
C LYS A 113 -0.89 -2.24 -9.09
N GLY A 114 -0.18 -1.17 -9.46
CA GLY A 114 0.96 -1.25 -10.37
C GLY A 114 2.08 -2.17 -9.86
N LEU A 115 2.38 -2.13 -8.56
CA LEU A 115 3.38 -3.02 -7.93
C LEU A 115 2.97 -4.50 -7.95
N GLY A 116 1.67 -4.80 -7.93
CA GLY A 116 1.17 -6.17 -8.03
C GLY A 116 1.15 -6.74 -9.45
N GLN A 117 1.38 -5.92 -10.47
CA GLN A 117 1.40 -6.41 -11.85
C GLN A 117 2.77 -6.99 -12.22
N PRO A 118 2.81 -8.09 -13.01
CA PRO A 118 4.07 -8.56 -13.57
C PRO A 118 4.69 -7.48 -14.47
N PRO A 119 6.03 -7.39 -14.56
CA PRO A 119 6.70 -6.41 -15.40
C PRO A 119 6.22 -6.55 -16.86
N SER A 120 5.85 -5.42 -17.47
CA SER A 120 5.49 -5.36 -18.89
C SER A 120 6.66 -5.85 -19.74
N LYS A 121 6.38 -6.78 -20.65
CA LYS A 121 7.35 -7.35 -21.61
C LYS A 121 7.88 -6.31 -22.57
#